data_AF-A0A8S2GC06-F1
#
_entry.id   AF-A0A8S2GC06-F1
#
_cell.length_a   1.000
_cell.length_b   1.000
_cell.length_c   1.000
_cell.angle_alpha   90.00
_cell.angle_beta   90.00
_cell.angle_gamma   90.00
#
_symmetry.space_group_name_H-M   'P 1'
#
loop_
_entity.id
_entity.type
_entity.pdbx_description
1 polymer ?
#
loop_
_entity_poly.entity_id
_entity_poly.type
_entity_poly.pdbx_seq_one_letter_code
_entity_poly.pdbx_strand_id
1 'polypeptide(L)'
;MLGTEGGNTTLHPSTHWSVWINGNISKTGNDSVTMNIIASGVADWGDTYALNSFHDPKGNRRIFYGWVMEDNNNYGQRAFGYNGQITLPREVFVQ
;
A
#
# COMPACT_ATOMS: atom_id res chain seq x y z
N MET A 1 -10.94 -11.93 -4.52
CA MET A 1 -11.31 -10.59 -4.04
C MET A 1 -10.01 -9.92 -3.62
N LEU A 2 -9.72 -8.72 -4.10
CA LEU A 2 -8.55 -7.95 -3.67
C LEU A 2 -9.06 -6.78 -2.84
N GLY A 3 -8.50 -6.61 -1.65
CA GLY A 3 -8.88 -5.56 -0.73
C GLY A 3 -7.73 -5.30 0.23
N THR A 4 -7.73 -4.11 0.80
CA THR A 4 -6.73 -3.68 1.78
C THR A 4 -7.13 -4.05 3.20
N GLU A 5 -8.41 -4.38 3.42
CA GLU A 5 -9.01 -4.75 4.69
C GLU A 5 -9.59 -6.16 4.63
N GLY A 6 -9.27 -6.97 5.65
CA GLY A 6 -9.71 -8.36 5.72
C GLY A 6 -8.96 -9.28 4.76
N GLY A 7 -8.99 -10.59 5.04
CA GLY A 7 -8.18 -11.58 4.30
C GLY A 7 -6.85 -11.93 4.96
N ASN A 8 -6.76 -11.78 6.29
CA ASN A 8 -5.67 -12.33 7.08
C ASN A 8 -5.57 -13.85 6.89
N THR A 9 -4.32 -14.35 6.86
CA THR A 9 -4.02 -15.78 6.72
C THR A 9 -3.09 -16.23 7.85
N THR A 10 -2.82 -17.52 7.97
CA THR A 10 -1.82 -18.02 8.93
C THR A 10 -0.42 -17.44 8.69
N LEU A 11 -0.09 -17.07 7.44
CA LEU A 11 1.22 -16.52 7.06
C LEU A 11 1.25 -14.99 7.04
N HIS A 12 0.10 -14.33 7.18
CA HIS A 12 -0.03 -12.89 7.29
C HIS A 12 -1.23 -12.56 8.20
N PRO A 13 -1.01 -12.52 9.53
CA PRO A 13 -2.08 -12.40 10.50
C PRO A 13 -2.67 -10.99 10.59
N SER A 14 -1.94 -9.97 10.11
CA SER A 14 -2.44 -8.60 10.04
C SER A 14 -3.68 -8.51 9.16
N THR A 15 -4.66 -7.73 9.60
CA THR A 15 -5.90 -7.45 8.86
C THR A 15 -5.71 -6.45 7.73
N HIS A 16 -4.54 -5.79 7.68
CA HIS A 16 -4.21 -4.74 6.72
C HIS A 16 -3.27 -5.28 5.66
N TRP A 17 -3.67 -5.16 4.39
CA TRP A 17 -2.85 -5.55 3.25
C TRP A 17 -2.40 -4.34 2.44
N SER A 18 -1.08 -4.16 2.31
CA SER A 18 -0.49 -3.24 1.34
C SER A 18 -0.47 -3.89 -0.05
N VAL A 19 -1.41 -3.52 -0.93
CA VAL A 19 -1.57 -4.15 -2.25
C VAL A 19 -1.28 -3.19 -3.42
N TRP A 20 -1.00 -3.75 -4.60
CA TRP A 20 -0.94 -3.05 -5.87
C TRP A 20 -1.79 -3.76 -6.93
N ILE A 21 -2.26 -2.99 -7.92
CA ILE A 21 -2.98 -3.50 -9.10
C ILE A 21 -2.39 -2.94 -10.39
N ASN A 22 -2.37 -3.78 -11.41
CA ASN A 22 -2.12 -3.42 -12.79
C ASN A 22 -3.32 -3.85 -13.63
N GLY A 23 -3.80 -2.98 -14.50
CA GLY A 23 -4.98 -3.28 -15.30
C GLY A 23 -5.19 -2.32 -16.46
N ASN A 24 -6.08 -2.73 -17.37
CA ASN A 24 -6.52 -1.93 -18.49
C ASN A 24 -7.70 -1.05 -18.08
N ILE A 25 -7.66 0.23 -18.42
CA ILE A 25 -8.78 1.16 -18.21
C ILE A 25 -9.63 1.20 -19.49
N SER A 26 -10.95 1.06 -19.35
CA SER A 26 -11.90 1.16 -20.47
C SER A 26 -13.10 2.03 -20.11
N LYS A 27 -13.59 2.82 -21.07
CA LYS A 27 -14.86 3.56 -20.95
C LYS A 27 -16.03 2.57 -20.94
N THR A 28 -17.04 2.87 -20.13
CA THR A 28 -18.31 2.14 -20.10
C THR A 28 -19.44 3.00 -20.74
N GLY A 29 -20.59 2.41 -21.01
CA GLY A 29 -21.71 3.08 -21.69
C GLY A 29 -22.32 4.29 -20.97
N ASN A 30 -22.01 4.49 -19.68
CA ASN A 30 -22.62 5.52 -18.83
C ASN A 30 -21.62 6.61 -18.41
N ASP A 31 -20.67 6.97 -19.29
CA ASP A 31 -19.59 7.94 -19.00
C ASP A 31 -18.73 7.63 -17.76
N SER A 32 -18.77 6.37 -17.30
CA SER A 32 -17.85 5.90 -16.27
C SER A 32 -16.68 5.15 -16.90
N VAL A 33 -15.63 4.96 -16.11
CA VAL A 33 -14.47 4.15 -16.49
C VAL A 33 -14.40 2.95 -15.57
N THR A 34 -13.97 1.82 -16.11
CA THR A 34 -13.66 0.62 -15.33
C THR A 34 -12.19 0.25 -15.51
N MET A 35 -11.58 -0.27 -14.45
CA MET A 35 -10.26 -0.89 -14.50
C MET A 35 -10.43 -2.41 -14.48
N ASN A 36 -10.03 -3.06 -15.58
CA ASN A 36 -9.94 -4.52 -15.67
C ASN A 36 -8.56 -4.95 -15.18
N ILE A 37 -8.49 -5.53 -13.98
CA ILE A 37 -7.25 -5.99 -13.35
C ILE A 37 -6.66 -7.15 -14.18
N ILE A 38 -5.39 -7.01 -14.58
CA ILE A 38 -4.60 -8.02 -15.29
C ILE A 38 -3.68 -8.74 -14.31
N ALA A 39 -3.11 -7.99 -13.36
CA ALA A 39 -2.26 -8.51 -12.31
C ALA A 39 -2.47 -7.72 -11.01
N SER A 40 -2.22 -8.38 -9.89
CA SER A 40 -2.25 -7.78 -8.58
C SER A 40 -1.23 -8.45 -7.69
N GLY A 41 -0.75 -7.73 -6.68
CA GLY A 41 0.14 -8.32 -5.70
C GLY A 41 0.20 -7.50 -4.42
N VAL A 42 1.16 -7.87 -3.59
CA VAL A 42 1.46 -7.21 -2.33
C VAL A 42 2.61 -6.24 -2.56
N ALA A 43 2.40 -4.98 -2.18
CA ALA A 43 3.38 -3.90 -2.29
C ALA A 43 4.34 -3.86 -1.09
N ASP A 44 3.89 -4.37 0.07
CA ASP A 44 4.71 -4.54 1.26
C ASP A 44 4.13 -5.69 2.11
N TRP A 45 4.98 -6.62 2.54
CA TRP A 45 4.56 -7.83 3.30
C TRP A 45 4.70 -7.67 4.82
N GLY A 46 5.23 -6.54 5.29
CA GLY A 46 5.39 -6.25 6.72
C GLY A 46 4.23 -5.42 7.28
N ASP A 47 4.47 -4.75 8.41
CA ASP A 47 3.49 -3.89 9.10
C ASP A 47 3.28 -2.52 8.44
N THR A 48 3.48 -2.45 7.13
CA THR A 48 3.26 -1.24 6.33
C THR A 48 1.81 -1.21 5.84
N TYR A 49 1.16 -0.06 5.95
CA TYR A 49 -0.17 0.19 5.41
C TYR A 49 -0.34 1.64 4.92
N ALA A 50 -1.54 1.96 4.42
CA ALA A 50 -1.93 3.30 3.98
C ALA A 50 -0.94 3.89 2.96
N LEU A 51 -0.62 3.11 1.93
CA LEU A 51 0.29 3.53 0.87
C LEU A 51 -0.23 4.76 0.13
N ASN A 52 0.66 5.71 -0.14
CA ASN A 52 0.40 6.87 -0.97
C ASN A 52 1.53 7.07 -1.98
N SER A 53 1.27 7.83 -3.04
CA SER A 53 2.27 8.16 -4.04
C SER A 53 2.12 9.56 -4.61
N PHE A 54 3.22 10.16 -5.04
CA PHE A 54 3.24 11.45 -5.71
C PHE A 54 4.20 11.44 -6.90
N HIS A 55 3.94 12.34 -7.85
CA HIS A 55 4.83 12.55 -8.98
C HIS A 55 5.96 13.51 -8.57
N ASP A 56 7.21 13.07 -8.71
CA ASP A 56 8.39 13.92 -8.58
C ASP A 56 8.79 14.41 -10.00
N PRO A 57 8.46 15.66 -10.37
CA PRO A 57 8.73 16.18 -11.71
C PRO A 57 10.22 16.37 -11.99
N LYS A 58 11.08 16.50 -10.96
CA LYS A 58 12.52 16.68 -11.15
C LYS A 58 13.19 15.41 -11.65
N GLY A 59 12.73 14.27 -11.17
CA GLY A 59 13.19 12.94 -11.58
C GLY A 59 12.31 12.26 -12.63
N ASN A 60 11.18 12.86 -13.01
CA ASN A 60 10.13 12.24 -13.84
C ASN A 60 9.76 10.83 -13.35
N ARG A 61 9.48 10.72 -12.04
CA ARG A 61 9.27 9.43 -11.37
C ARG A 61 8.07 9.47 -10.43
N ARG A 62 7.47 8.30 -10.20
CA ARG A 62 6.42 8.12 -9.21
C ARG A 62 7.06 7.62 -7.92
N ILE A 63 6.98 8.40 -6.86
CA ILE A 63 7.48 8.01 -5.54
C ILE A 63 6.31 7.51 -4.71
N PHE A 64 6.47 6.34 -4.09
CA PHE A 64 5.52 5.79 -3.13
C PHE A 64 6.14 5.63 -1.74
N TYR A 65 5.28 5.73 -0.72
CA TYR A 65 5.62 5.56 0.69
C TYR A 65 4.39 5.04 1.45
N GLY A 66 4.62 4.47 2.64
CA GLY A 66 3.56 3.97 3.50
C GLY A 66 3.80 4.31 4.96
N TRP A 67 2.77 4.17 5.77
CA TRP A 67 2.87 4.21 7.23
C TRP A 67 3.23 2.82 7.75
N VAL A 68 4.27 2.73 8.56
CA VAL A 68 4.63 1.51 9.29
C VAL A 68 4.15 1.64 10.72
N MET A 69 3.36 0.66 11.15
CA MET A 69 2.84 0.59 12.52
C MET A 69 3.91 0.03 13.47
N GLU A 70 3.75 0.28 14.77
CA GLU A 70 4.55 -0.44 15.78
C GLU A 70 3.97 -1.83 16.04
N ASP A 71 4.83 -2.82 16.26
CA ASP A 71 4.45 -4.14 16.79
C ASP A 71 4.90 -4.30 18.24
N ASN A 72 4.45 -3.39 19.10
CA ASN A 72 4.83 -3.35 20.52
C ASN A 72 3.77 -3.96 21.46
N ASN A 73 2.76 -4.64 20.91
CA ASN A 73 1.68 -5.30 21.65
C ASN A 73 1.10 -4.45 22.80
N ASN A 74 0.81 -3.17 22.54
CA ASN A 74 0.28 -2.22 23.53
C ASN A 74 1.17 -2.00 24.78
N TYR A 75 2.48 -2.25 24.66
CA TYR A 75 3.48 -1.99 25.70
C TYR A 75 4.47 -0.86 25.32
N GLY A 76 4.91 -0.09 26.32
CA GLY A 76 6.04 0.84 26.18
C GLY A 76 5.79 2.14 25.39
N GLN A 77 4.58 2.41 24.89
CA GLN A 77 4.29 3.59 24.03
C GLN A 77 4.65 4.91 24.72
N ARG A 78 4.33 5.02 26.03
CA ARG A 78 4.66 6.23 26.80
C ARG A 78 6.17 6.45 26.94
N ALA A 79 6.94 5.37 27.02
CA ALA A 79 8.39 5.44 27.11
C ALA A 79 9.03 5.79 25.76
N PHE A 80 8.43 5.32 24.65
CA PHE A 80 8.88 5.67 23.30
C PHE A 80 8.63 7.15 22.99
N GLY A 81 7.50 7.70 23.44
CA GLY A 81 7.15 9.12 23.26
C GLY A 81 6.66 9.48 21.86
N TYR A 82 6.56 8.51 20.96
CA TYR A 82 5.98 8.61 19.61
C TYR A 82 5.41 7.25 19.18
N ASN A 83 4.73 7.20 18.03
CA ASN A 83 4.26 5.96 17.43
C ASN A 83 4.18 6.09 15.92
N GLY A 84 4.73 5.10 15.22
CA GLY A 84 4.66 5.01 13.77
C GLY A 84 5.73 5.80 13.04
N GLN A 85 6.02 5.35 11.82
CA GLN A 85 7.04 5.93 10.94
C GLN A 85 6.61 5.80 9.48
N ILE A 86 7.29 6.52 8.58
CA ILE A 86 7.09 6.38 7.14
C ILE A 86 8.18 5.46 6.58
N THR A 87 7.83 4.61 5.62
CA THR A 87 8.81 3.78 4.90
C THR A 87 9.86 4.65 4.20
N LEU A 88 10.98 4.03 3.79
CA LEU A 88 11.82 4.69 2.81
C LEU A 88 11.00 5.03 1.55
N PRO A 89 11.18 6.23 0.95
CA PRO A 89 10.57 6.56 -0.32
C PRO A 89 11.09 5.61 -1.40
N ARG A 90 10.18 4.98 -2.13
CA ARG A 90 10.50 4.00 -3.17
C ARG A 90 10.00 4.49 -4.52
N GLU A 91 10.79 4.30 -5.57
CA GLU A 91 10.37 4.58 -6.94
C GLU A 91 9.51 3.44 -7.47
N VAL A 92 8.40 3.77 -8.14
CA VAL A 92 7.54 2.80 -8.83
C VAL A 92 7.84 2.84 -10.32
N PHE A 93 8.16 1.68 -10.88
CA PHE A 93 8.43 1.49 -12.31
C PHE A 93 7.96 0.10 -12.76
N VAL A 94 7.83 -0.08 -14.08
CA VAL A 94 7.58 -1.40 -14.67
C VAL A 94 8.92 -2.13 -14.77
N GLN A 95 9.05 -3.25 -14.07
CA GLN A 95 10.26 -4.08 -14.06
C GLN A 95 10.36 -4.94 -15.32
#